data_AF-A0A7S1QAC9-F1
#
_entry.id   AF-A0A7S1QAC9-F1
#
_cell.length_a   1.000
_cell.length_b   1.000
_cell.length_c   1.000
_cell.angle_alpha   90.00
_cell.angle_beta   90.00
_cell.angle_gamma   90.00
#
_symmetry.space_group_name_H-M   'P 1'
#
loop_
_entity.id
_entity.type
_entity.pdbx_description
1 polymer ?
#
loop_
_entity_poly.entity_id
_entity_poly.type
_entity_poly.pdbx_seq_one_letter_code
_entity_poly.pdbx_strand_id
1 'polypeptide(L)'
;MADPSSPTKSGAQEESGNVKVMVRVRPFNSREIAISEKKGERLQSVIRMRDQTCAVMEFTTDEKGFPIEKEREAFGFDECFWSLPMDQGFSSCPFADQQYVYERSGLLGLEAIFKGFNVCIFAYGQTGSGKTHSMLGTEEDPGISLRLTDDLFARIEQMKTTVVTTKVNVECMFFEVYNEKVRDLFNKKAKAGDEHAPKIRQHPVKGVFVEGLLRKDVTTAKTTKMLIDRGTKERAAAETKMNARSSRSHAIFQIQVTQLDAMKGTQKVATINLVDLAGSER
;
A
#
# COMPACT_ATOMS: atom_id res chain seq x y z
N MET A 1 -59.70 11.68 16.52
CA MET A 1 -58.85 12.72 15.87
C MET A 1 -57.44 12.50 16.37
N ALA A 2 -56.59 12.00 15.48
CA ALA A 2 -55.19 11.65 15.77
C ALA A 2 -54.31 12.88 15.53
N ASP A 3 -53.40 13.14 16.45
CA ASP A 3 -52.35 14.16 16.35
C ASP A 3 -51.07 13.51 15.77
N PRO A 4 -50.52 14.01 14.65
CA PRO A 4 -49.34 13.47 14.00
C PRO A 4 -48.12 14.38 14.24
N SER A 5 -47.23 14.04 15.19
CA SER A 5 -45.83 14.53 15.15
C SER A 5 -44.92 13.80 16.15
N SER A 6 -44.25 12.75 15.68
CA SER A 6 -43.04 12.24 16.32
C SER A 6 -41.94 12.16 15.25
N PRO A 7 -40.85 12.93 15.36
CA PRO A 7 -39.78 12.90 14.38
C PRO A 7 -39.00 11.59 14.51
N THR A 8 -38.90 10.90 13.39
CA THR A 8 -38.03 9.75 13.17
C THR A 8 -36.59 10.11 13.49
N LYS A 9 -35.99 9.43 14.47
CA LYS A 9 -34.54 9.43 14.68
C LYS A 9 -33.90 8.80 13.44
N SER A 10 -33.34 9.64 12.57
CA SER A 10 -32.40 9.20 11.54
C SER A 10 -31.20 8.59 12.25
N GLY A 11 -31.09 7.27 12.19
CA GLY A 11 -29.92 6.55 12.65
C GLY A 11 -28.71 7.04 11.85
N ALA A 12 -27.85 7.82 12.50
CA ALA A 12 -26.49 7.99 12.04
C ALA A 12 -25.88 6.59 12.01
N GLN A 13 -25.59 6.09 10.80
CA GLN A 13 -24.72 4.94 10.64
C GLN A 13 -23.37 5.31 11.25
N GLU A 14 -23.06 4.74 12.40
CA GLU A 14 -21.69 4.57 12.86
C GLU A 14 -20.96 3.74 11.80
N GLU A 15 -20.18 4.40 10.92
CA GLU A 15 -19.22 3.69 10.09
C GLU A 15 -18.08 3.20 10.98
N SER A 16 -18.28 2.02 11.53
CA SER A 16 -17.36 1.28 12.38
C SER A 16 -16.26 0.62 11.52
N GLY A 17 -15.08 1.24 11.50
CA GLY A 17 -13.82 0.58 11.13
C GLY A 17 -12.69 1.55 10.74
N ASN A 18 -11.78 1.87 11.68
CA ASN A 18 -10.56 2.64 11.39
C ASN A 18 -9.50 1.86 10.57
N VAL A 19 -9.78 0.62 10.21
CA VAL A 19 -8.89 -0.27 9.46
C VAL A 19 -9.69 -0.89 8.33
N LYS A 20 -9.17 -0.79 7.10
CA LYS A 20 -9.67 -1.54 5.95
C LYS A 20 -8.64 -2.60 5.55
N VAL A 21 -9.12 -3.81 5.31
CA VAL A 21 -8.33 -4.98 4.93
C VAL A 21 -8.75 -5.43 3.54
N MET A 22 -7.80 -5.38 2.61
CA MET A 22 -8.02 -5.73 1.20
C MET A 22 -7.05 -6.84 0.82
N VAL A 23 -7.48 -7.76 -0.02
CA VAL A 23 -6.64 -8.87 -0.51
C VAL A 23 -6.47 -8.77 -2.01
N ARG A 24 -5.28 -9.15 -2.52
CA ARG A 24 -5.00 -9.17 -3.95
C ARG A 24 -4.30 -10.47 -4.34
N VAL A 25 -4.80 -11.13 -5.37
CA VAL A 25 -4.13 -12.27 -6.01
C VAL A 25 -3.41 -11.81 -7.27
N ARG A 26 -2.13 -12.18 -7.41
CA ARG A 26 -1.30 -11.85 -8.57
C ARG A 26 -1.37 -12.94 -9.65
N PRO A 27 -0.93 -12.63 -10.89
CA PRO A 27 -0.65 -13.66 -11.89
C PRO A 27 0.39 -14.67 -11.45
N PHE A 28 0.39 -15.86 -12.06
CA PHE A 28 1.49 -16.82 -11.90
C PHE A 28 2.82 -16.22 -12.35
N ASN A 29 3.89 -16.50 -11.60
CA ASN A 29 5.24 -16.04 -11.94
C ASN A 29 5.94 -17.02 -12.89
N SER A 30 7.05 -16.59 -13.48
CA SER A 30 7.80 -17.40 -14.45
C SER A 30 8.27 -18.76 -13.90
N ARG A 31 8.53 -18.86 -12.59
CA ARG A 31 8.93 -20.12 -11.96
C ARG A 31 7.75 -21.09 -11.86
N GLU A 32 6.58 -20.61 -11.48
CA GLU A 32 5.32 -21.38 -11.41
C GLU A 32 4.95 -21.90 -12.80
N ILE A 33 5.01 -21.04 -13.82
CA ILE A 33 4.77 -21.39 -15.23
C ILE A 33 5.76 -22.47 -15.70
N ALA A 34 7.06 -22.26 -15.51
CA ALA A 34 8.07 -23.21 -15.96
C ALA A 34 7.97 -24.59 -15.27
N ILE A 35 7.50 -24.64 -14.02
CA ILE A 35 7.25 -25.91 -13.33
C ILE A 35 6.06 -26.64 -13.96
N SER A 36 4.98 -25.90 -14.25
CA SER A 36 3.78 -26.46 -14.89
C SER A 36 4.08 -27.03 -16.27
N GLU A 37 4.82 -26.28 -17.09
CA GLU A 37 5.24 -26.70 -18.44
C GLU A 37 6.10 -27.97 -18.39
N LYS A 38 7.06 -28.05 -17.46
CA LYS A 38 7.92 -29.24 -17.29
C LYS A 38 7.14 -30.48 -16.88
N LYS A 39 6.07 -30.32 -16.11
CA LYS A 39 5.22 -31.43 -15.67
C LYS A 39 4.12 -31.78 -16.66
N GLY A 40 3.85 -30.93 -17.66
CA GLY A 40 2.70 -31.06 -18.54
C GLY A 40 1.36 -30.88 -17.81
N GLU A 41 1.38 -30.21 -16.65
CA GLU A 41 0.19 -29.95 -15.83
C GLU A 41 -0.39 -28.58 -16.19
N ARG A 42 -1.72 -28.41 -16.07
CA ARG A 42 -2.37 -27.10 -16.21
C ARG A 42 -2.17 -26.29 -14.94
N LEU A 43 -1.73 -25.04 -15.08
CA LEU A 43 -1.73 -24.08 -13.98
C LEU A 43 -3.17 -23.82 -13.51
N GLN A 44 -3.42 -24.03 -12.23
CA GLN A 44 -4.71 -23.76 -11.62
C GLN A 44 -4.52 -22.98 -10.32
N SER A 45 -5.25 -21.87 -10.20
CA SER A 45 -5.25 -21.07 -8.97
C SER A 45 -5.94 -21.84 -7.84
N VAL A 46 -5.28 -21.92 -6.70
CA VAL A 46 -5.87 -22.36 -5.42
C VAL A 46 -6.70 -21.27 -4.76
N ILE A 47 -6.77 -20.08 -5.35
CA ILE A 47 -7.61 -18.98 -4.87
C ILE A 47 -8.81 -18.80 -5.80
N ARG A 48 -9.98 -18.65 -5.19
CA ARG A 48 -11.21 -18.15 -5.83
C ARG A 48 -11.66 -16.88 -5.13
N MET A 49 -12.12 -15.91 -5.91
CA MET A 49 -12.69 -14.69 -5.35
C MET A 49 -14.13 -14.52 -5.82
N ARG A 50 -15.01 -14.21 -4.86
CA ARG A 50 -16.41 -13.92 -5.12
C ARG A 50 -16.84 -12.73 -4.28
N ASP A 51 -17.09 -11.61 -4.93
CA ASP A 51 -17.43 -10.35 -4.30
C ASP A 51 -16.35 -9.97 -3.26
N GLN A 52 -16.72 -9.90 -1.98
CA GLN A 52 -15.83 -9.61 -0.85
C GLN A 52 -15.23 -10.86 -0.18
N THR A 53 -15.39 -12.03 -0.79
CA THR A 53 -14.90 -13.31 -0.26
C THR A 53 -13.72 -13.81 -1.06
N CYS A 54 -12.66 -14.24 -0.38
CA CYS A 54 -11.53 -14.95 -0.95
C CYS A 54 -11.46 -16.35 -0.33
N ALA A 55 -11.59 -17.37 -1.16
CA ALA A 55 -11.61 -18.78 -0.78
C ALA A 55 -10.34 -19.51 -1.23
N VAL A 56 -9.81 -20.34 -0.36
CA VAL A 56 -8.71 -21.26 -0.63
C VAL A 56 -9.29 -22.62 -0.99
N MET A 57 -8.97 -23.10 -2.17
CA MET A 57 -9.43 -24.36 -2.73
C MET A 57 -8.40 -25.46 -2.51
N GLU A 58 -8.90 -26.66 -2.24
CA GLU A 58 -8.16 -27.89 -2.20
C GLU A 58 -8.54 -28.74 -3.43
N PHE A 59 -7.53 -29.23 -4.14
CA PHE A 59 -7.68 -30.08 -5.31
C PHE A 59 -7.16 -31.47 -4.98
N THR A 60 -8.05 -32.46 -4.96
CA THR A 60 -7.72 -33.86 -4.71
C THR A 60 -8.29 -34.75 -5.81
N THR A 61 -8.07 -36.06 -5.70
CA THR A 61 -8.70 -37.05 -6.57
C THR A 61 -9.47 -38.05 -5.73
N ASP A 62 -10.61 -38.52 -6.24
CA ASP A 62 -11.34 -39.63 -5.62
C ASP A 62 -10.62 -40.97 -5.82
N GLU A 63 -11.16 -42.05 -5.23
CA GLU A 63 -10.60 -43.42 -5.35
C GLU A 63 -10.51 -43.92 -6.80
N LYS A 64 -11.25 -43.31 -7.73
CA LYS A 64 -11.29 -43.64 -9.16
C LYS A 64 -10.44 -42.68 -10.00
N GLY A 65 -9.75 -41.73 -9.38
CA GLY A 65 -8.88 -40.75 -10.04
C GLY A 65 -9.61 -39.53 -10.62
N PHE A 66 -10.90 -39.31 -10.31
CA PHE A 66 -11.62 -38.11 -10.74
C PHE A 66 -11.24 -36.90 -9.87
N PRO A 67 -11.05 -35.72 -10.47
CA PRO A 67 -10.70 -34.51 -9.72
C PRO A 67 -11.87 -34.07 -8.80
N ILE A 68 -11.54 -33.81 -7.54
CA ILE A 68 -12.42 -33.21 -6.54
C ILE A 68 -11.88 -31.81 -6.23
N GLU A 69 -12.77 -30.83 -6.30
CA GLU A 69 -12.51 -29.47 -5.85
C GLU A 69 -13.31 -29.20 -4.57
N LYS A 70 -12.63 -28.87 -3.48
CA LYS A 70 -13.26 -28.58 -2.20
C LYS A 70 -12.81 -27.20 -1.71
N GLU A 71 -13.77 -26.40 -1.25
CA GLU A 71 -13.42 -25.20 -0.49
C GLU A 71 -12.86 -25.61 0.87
N ARG A 72 -11.61 -25.27 1.13
CA ARG A 72 -10.95 -25.56 2.39
C ARG A 72 -11.32 -24.52 3.43
N GLU A 73 -11.11 -23.25 3.09
CA GLU A 73 -11.29 -22.09 3.95
C GLU A 73 -11.74 -20.88 3.12
N ALA A 74 -12.56 -20.00 3.68
CA ALA A 74 -13.00 -18.77 3.05
C ALA A 74 -12.92 -17.59 4.03
N PHE A 75 -12.54 -16.42 3.51
CA PHE A 75 -12.27 -15.22 4.28
C PHE A 75 -12.98 -14.02 3.66
N GLY A 76 -13.62 -13.21 4.50
CA GLY A 76 -14.22 -11.93 4.10
C GLY A 76 -13.20 -10.79 4.21
N PHE A 77 -13.22 -9.89 3.22
CA PHE A 77 -12.38 -8.70 3.15
C PHE A 77 -13.22 -7.48 2.74
N ASP A 78 -12.72 -6.28 2.99
CA ASP A 78 -13.39 -5.07 2.50
C ASP A 78 -13.36 -5.00 0.97
N GLU A 79 -12.27 -5.50 0.35
CA GLU A 79 -12.10 -5.61 -1.09
C GLU A 79 -11.26 -6.85 -1.46
N CYS A 80 -11.66 -7.53 -2.55
CA CYS A 80 -10.94 -8.64 -3.15
C CYS A 80 -10.51 -8.28 -4.59
N PHE A 81 -9.22 -8.07 -4.79
CA PHE A 81 -8.63 -7.72 -6.08
C PHE A 81 -8.17 -8.98 -6.84
N TRP A 82 -8.90 -9.32 -7.89
CA TRP A 82 -8.55 -10.39 -8.81
C TRP A 82 -7.63 -9.88 -9.92
N SER A 83 -6.31 -10.05 -9.79
CA SER A 83 -5.34 -9.65 -10.83
C SER A 83 -4.77 -10.83 -11.61
N LEU A 84 -5.41 -11.99 -11.56
CA LEU A 84 -5.05 -13.16 -12.39
C LEU A 84 -5.83 -13.09 -13.72
N PRO A 85 -5.25 -13.46 -14.87
CA PRO A 85 -6.00 -13.61 -16.11
C PRO A 85 -7.19 -14.57 -15.95
N MET A 86 -8.33 -14.22 -16.57
CA MET A 86 -9.59 -14.97 -16.40
C MET A 86 -9.54 -16.41 -16.92
N ASP A 87 -8.61 -16.72 -17.83
CA ASP A 87 -8.38 -18.07 -18.35
C ASP A 87 -7.59 -18.98 -17.38
N GLN A 88 -7.02 -18.40 -16.31
CA GLN A 88 -6.13 -19.06 -15.35
C GLN A 88 -6.77 -19.28 -13.97
N GLY A 89 -8.04 -18.88 -13.77
CA GLY A 89 -8.74 -19.13 -12.52
C GLY A 89 -10.25 -18.84 -12.60
N PHE A 90 -10.92 -18.97 -11.46
CA PHE A 90 -12.35 -18.73 -11.34
C PHE A 90 -12.60 -17.58 -10.37
N SER A 91 -13.16 -16.48 -10.88
CA SER A 91 -13.52 -15.31 -10.11
C SER A 91 -14.78 -14.66 -10.68
N SER A 92 -15.68 -14.20 -9.82
CA SER A 92 -16.74 -13.26 -10.22
C SER A 92 -16.29 -11.81 -10.12
N CYS A 93 -15.18 -11.53 -9.43
CA CYS A 93 -14.59 -10.20 -9.36
C CYS A 93 -13.97 -9.84 -10.73
N PRO A 94 -14.16 -8.60 -11.21
CA PRO A 94 -13.50 -8.13 -12.43
C PRO A 94 -11.98 -8.10 -12.27
N PHE A 95 -11.28 -8.10 -13.39
CA PHE A 95 -9.82 -7.95 -13.37
C PHE A 95 -9.42 -6.62 -12.74
N ALA A 96 -8.58 -6.69 -11.70
CA ALA A 96 -8.09 -5.55 -10.95
C ALA A 96 -6.67 -5.19 -11.39
N ASP A 97 -6.54 -4.17 -12.23
CA ASP A 97 -5.25 -3.56 -12.57
C ASP A 97 -4.75 -2.64 -11.43
N GLN A 98 -3.59 -2.01 -11.60
CA GLN A 98 -3.06 -1.09 -10.59
C GLN A 98 -3.92 0.17 -10.40
N GLN A 99 -4.60 0.62 -11.46
CA GLN A 99 -5.45 1.81 -11.40
C GLN A 99 -6.65 1.52 -10.50
N TYR A 100 -7.34 0.40 -10.72
CA TYR A 100 -8.47 -0.03 -9.91
C TYR A 100 -8.07 -0.26 -8.45
N VAL A 101 -6.93 -0.94 -8.21
CA VAL A 101 -6.40 -1.12 -6.85
C VAL A 101 -6.14 0.23 -6.18
N TYR A 102 -5.54 1.20 -6.89
CA TYR A 102 -5.29 2.53 -6.38
C TYR A 102 -6.58 3.31 -6.08
N GLU A 103 -7.56 3.26 -6.96
CA GLU A 103 -8.86 3.93 -6.77
C GLU A 103 -9.59 3.42 -5.53
N ARG A 104 -9.55 2.11 -5.28
CA ARG A 104 -10.22 1.50 -4.11
C ARG A 104 -9.44 1.67 -2.81
N SER A 105 -8.12 1.90 -2.86
CA SER A 105 -7.25 1.96 -1.67
C SER A 105 -6.58 3.33 -1.46
N GLY A 106 -5.73 3.75 -2.41
CA GLY A 106 -4.92 4.96 -2.33
C GLY A 106 -5.74 6.24 -2.21
N LEU A 107 -6.87 6.34 -2.92
CA LEU A 107 -7.75 7.52 -2.84
C LEU A 107 -8.32 7.73 -1.44
N LEU A 108 -8.63 6.67 -0.71
CA LEU A 108 -9.08 6.78 0.70
C LEU A 108 -8.02 7.47 1.56
N GLY A 109 -6.75 7.10 1.35
CA GLY A 109 -5.62 7.71 2.03
C GLY A 109 -5.42 9.17 1.63
N LEU A 110 -5.56 9.47 0.34
CA LEU A 110 -5.45 10.82 -0.20
C LEU A 110 -6.53 11.75 0.37
N GLU A 111 -7.77 11.29 0.45
CA GLU A 111 -8.86 12.08 1.04
C GLU A 111 -8.62 12.36 2.53
N ALA A 112 -8.17 11.36 3.27
CA ALA A 112 -7.91 11.47 4.70
C ALA A 112 -6.78 12.47 5.01
N ILE A 113 -5.67 12.45 4.26
CA ILE A 113 -4.56 13.40 4.48
C ILE A 113 -4.98 14.85 4.25
N PHE A 114 -5.82 15.15 3.24
CA PHE A 114 -6.34 16.49 3.03
C PHE A 114 -7.36 16.92 4.09
N LYS A 115 -8.10 15.97 4.70
CA LYS A 115 -8.96 16.26 5.85
C LYS A 115 -8.14 16.56 7.12
N GLY A 116 -6.88 16.13 7.18
CA GLY A 116 -5.95 16.34 8.29
C GLY A 116 -5.71 15.08 9.12
N PHE A 117 -6.01 13.89 8.59
CA PHE A 117 -5.83 12.62 9.27
C PHE A 117 -4.57 11.88 8.83
N ASN A 118 -3.90 11.23 9.76
CA ASN A 118 -2.76 10.37 9.47
C ASN A 118 -3.24 9.04 8.88
N VAL A 119 -2.51 8.54 7.89
CA VAL A 119 -2.84 7.31 7.15
C VAL A 119 -1.64 6.39 7.10
N CYS A 120 -1.89 5.09 7.15
CA CYS A 120 -0.90 4.07 6.82
C CYS A 120 -1.52 3.09 5.82
N ILE A 121 -0.87 2.92 4.67
CA ILE A 121 -1.19 1.88 3.69
C ILE A 121 0.03 0.98 3.64
N PHE A 122 -0.15 -0.31 3.96
CA PHE A 122 0.94 -1.26 3.96
C PHE A 122 0.57 -2.52 3.18
N ALA A 123 1.52 -3.03 2.39
CA ALA A 123 1.38 -4.31 1.73
C ALA A 123 2.02 -5.42 2.57
N TYR A 124 1.28 -6.51 2.78
CA TYR A 124 1.69 -7.68 3.55
C TYR A 124 1.56 -8.96 2.73
N GLY A 125 2.36 -9.98 3.05
CA GLY A 125 2.33 -11.30 2.42
C GLY A 125 3.72 -11.89 2.18
N GLN A 126 3.78 -13.13 1.71
CA GLN A 126 5.05 -13.82 1.48
C GLN A 126 5.92 -13.15 0.40
N THR A 127 7.22 -13.45 0.37
CA THR A 127 8.10 -13.03 -0.72
C THR A 127 7.58 -13.52 -2.07
N GLY A 128 7.61 -12.62 -3.05
CA GLY A 128 7.07 -12.87 -4.36
C GLY A 128 5.54 -12.78 -4.45
N SER A 129 4.79 -12.42 -3.39
CA SER A 129 3.32 -12.29 -3.47
C SER A 129 2.82 -11.05 -4.23
N GLY A 130 3.71 -10.10 -4.56
CA GLY A 130 3.34 -8.86 -5.25
C GLY A 130 3.18 -7.62 -4.36
N LYS A 131 3.77 -7.60 -3.15
CA LYS A 131 3.78 -6.43 -2.26
C LYS A 131 4.36 -5.19 -2.92
N THR A 132 5.62 -5.28 -3.36
CA THR A 132 6.33 -4.19 -4.08
C THR A 132 5.62 -3.83 -5.38
N HIS A 133 5.05 -4.80 -6.10
CA HIS A 133 4.24 -4.52 -7.28
C HIS A 133 3.02 -3.66 -6.93
N SER A 134 2.27 -3.99 -5.88
CA SER A 134 1.09 -3.21 -5.48
C SER A 134 1.46 -1.81 -4.99
N MET A 135 2.52 -1.68 -4.19
CA MET A 135 2.93 -0.40 -3.62
C MET A 135 3.65 0.52 -4.60
N LEU A 136 4.59 -0.02 -5.38
CA LEU A 136 5.45 0.75 -6.29
C LEU A 136 5.08 0.55 -7.76
N GLY A 137 4.82 -0.70 -8.16
CA GLY A 137 4.51 -1.07 -9.55
C GLY A 137 5.74 -1.08 -10.46
N THR A 138 5.49 -1.00 -11.77
CA THR A 138 6.53 -0.82 -12.79
C THR A 138 6.45 0.59 -13.39
N GLU A 139 7.32 0.90 -14.35
CA GLU A 139 7.24 2.17 -15.08
C GLU A 139 5.98 2.24 -15.96
N GLU A 140 5.60 1.12 -16.57
CA GLU A 140 4.42 0.98 -17.42
C GLU A 140 3.13 0.82 -16.62
N ASP A 141 3.19 0.17 -15.46
CA ASP A 141 2.04 -0.07 -14.59
C ASP A 141 2.33 0.40 -13.14
N PRO A 142 2.33 1.73 -12.90
CA PRO A 142 2.70 2.30 -11.62
C PRO A 142 1.75 1.87 -10.49
N GLY A 143 2.29 1.67 -9.29
CA GLY A 143 1.53 1.27 -8.12
C GLY A 143 0.99 2.42 -7.30
N ILE A 144 0.44 2.08 -6.14
CA ILE A 144 -0.27 3.01 -5.24
C ILE A 144 0.58 4.26 -4.96
N SER A 145 1.87 4.11 -4.66
CA SER A 145 2.73 5.23 -4.24
C SER A 145 2.95 6.26 -5.35
N LEU A 146 3.11 5.79 -6.59
CA LEU A 146 3.36 6.65 -7.75
C LEU A 146 2.07 7.33 -8.22
N ARG A 147 0.95 6.61 -8.25
CA ARG A 147 -0.38 7.16 -8.60
C ARG A 147 -0.85 8.17 -7.55
N LEU A 148 -0.71 7.85 -6.26
CA LEU A 148 -1.03 8.77 -5.16
C LEU A 148 -0.23 10.07 -5.26
N THR A 149 1.03 9.98 -5.66
CA THR A 149 1.89 11.15 -5.85
C THR A 149 1.36 12.07 -6.95
N ASP A 150 0.86 11.52 -8.07
CA ASP A 150 0.28 12.35 -9.14
C ASP A 150 -0.96 13.09 -8.64
N ASP A 151 -1.91 12.37 -8.04
CA ASP A 151 -3.17 12.94 -7.58
C ASP A 151 -2.98 13.91 -6.40
N LEU A 152 -2.00 13.66 -5.53
CA LEU A 152 -1.62 14.59 -4.47
C LEU A 152 -1.28 15.96 -5.05
N PHE A 153 -0.40 16.03 -6.05
CA PHE A 153 0.00 17.30 -6.63
C PHE A 153 -1.08 17.89 -7.54
N ALA A 154 -1.87 17.07 -8.23
CA ALA A 154 -3.04 17.55 -8.97
C ALA A 154 -4.06 18.23 -8.02
N ARG A 155 -4.31 17.62 -6.85
CA ARG A 155 -5.19 18.18 -5.81
C ARG A 155 -4.64 19.47 -5.22
N ILE A 156 -3.33 19.54 -4.95
CA ILE A 156 -2.68 20.78 -4.48
C ILE A 156 -2.86 21.89 -5.52
N GLU A 157 -2.68 21.60 -6.80
CA GLU A 157 -2.84 22.60 -7.86
C GLU A 157 -4.29 23.08 -7.98
N GLN A 158 -5.26 22.17 -7.88
CA GLN A 158 -6.69 22.51 -7.81
C GLN A 158 -7.02 23.37 -6.58
N MET A 159 -6.39 23.13 -5.43
CA MET A 159 -6.61 23.94 -4.23
C MET A 159 -6.05 25.36 -4.37
N LYS A 160 -4.92 25.55 -5.07
CA LYS A 160 -4.37 26.90 -5.33
C LYS A 160 -5.35 27.77 -6.12
N THR A 161 -6.12 27.18 -7.04
CA THR A 161 -7.08 27.93 -7.88
C THR A 161 -8.40 28.19 -7.16
N THR A 162 -8.81 27.30 -6.25
CA THR A 162 -10.13 27.35 -5.58
C THR A 162 -10.12 27.94 -4.17
N VAL A 163 -9.00 27.82 -3.44
CA VAL A 163 -8.84 28.26 -2.04
C VAL A 163 -7.51 29.01 -1.89
N VAL A 164 -7.47 30.22 -2.46
CA VAL A 164 -6.27 31.09 -2.54
C VAL A 164 -5.62 31.36 -1.17
N THR A 165 -6.35 31.21 -0.08
CA THR A 165 -5.90 31.50 1.29
C THR A 165 -5.15 30.33 1.95
N THR A 166 -5.16 29.14 1.34
CA THR A 166 -4.51 27.95 1.90
C THR A 166 -3.16 27.71 1.22
N LYS A 167 -2.08 27.69 2.01
CA LYS A 167 -0.75 27.28 1.56
C LYS A 167 -0.52 25.81 1.92
N VAL A 168 0.04 25.03 0.99
CA VAL A 168 0.36 23.62 1.21
C VAL A 168 1.86 23.41 1.07
N ASN A 169 2.49 22.81 2.08
CA ASN A 169 3.85 22.30 2.03
C ASN A 169 3.85 20.76 2.04
N VAL A 170 4.76 20.15 1.28
CA VAL A 170 4.89 18.70 1.20
C VAL A 170 6.34 18.31 1.44
N GLU A 171 6.56 17.45 2.42
CA GLU A 171 7.86 16.87 2.76
C GLU A 171 7.81 15.36 2.61
N CYS A 172 8.85 14.78 2.01
CA CYS A 172 9.01 13.34 1.86
C CYS A 172 10.19 12.82 2.67
N MET A 173 10.05 11.61 3.19
CA MET A 173 11.11 10.81 3.81
C MET A 173 11.03 9.40 3.24
N PHE A 174 12.19 8.74 3.10
CA PHE A 174 12.23 7.35 2.65
C PHE A 174 13.29 6.59 3.42
N PHE A 175 12.90 5.50 4.08
CA PHE A 175 13.80 4.70 4.89
C PHE A 175 13.44 3.23 4.86
N GLU A 176 14.40 2.38 5.20
CA GLU A 176 14.17 0.96 5.43
C GLU A 176 14.47 0.59 6.89
N VAL A 177 13.73 -0.40 7.39
CA VAL A 177 14.00 -1.06 8.67
C VAL A 177 14.45 -2.48 8.37
N TYR A 178 15.65 -2.82 8.82
CA TYR A 178 16.22 -4.15 8.68
C TYR A 178 16.96 -4.53 9.96
N ASN A 179 16.60 -5.66 10.54
CA ASN A 179 17.19 -6.16 11.79
C ASN A 179 17.18 -5.09 12.91
N GLU A 180 16.02 -4.50 13.15
CA GLU A 180 15.79 -3.41 14.13
C GLU A 180 16.61 -2.13 13.90
N LYS A 181 17.33 -2.02 12.77
CA LYS A 181 18.12 -0.84 12.41
C LYS A 181 17.43 -0.06 11.29
N VAL A 182 17.37 1.25 11.46
CA VAL A 182 16.84 2.16 10.45
C VAL A 182 17.97 2.65 9.55
N ARG A 183 17.70 2.69 8.24
CA ARG A 183 18.57 3.30 7.25
C ARG A 183 17.78 4.29 6.41
N ASP A 184 18.31 5.51 6.31
CA ASP A 184 17.78 6.54 5.43
C ASP A 184 18.14 6.24 3.97
N LEU A 185 17.13 6.14 3.10
CA LEU A 185 17.31 5.85 1.67
C LEU A 185 17.55 7.12 0.84
N PHE A 186 17.45 8.31 1.43
CA PHE A 186 17.86 9.57 0.83
C PHE A 186 19.28 9.99 1.17
N ASN A 187 19.87 9.41 2.22
CA ASN A 187 21.21 9.74 2.70
C ASN A 187 22.18 8.56 2.57
N LYS A 188 22.98 8.54 1.50
CA LYS A 188 24.01 7.50 1.26
C LYS A 188 25.12 7.47 2.32
N LYS A 189 25.34 8.56 3.06
CA LYS A 189 26.44 8.69 4.03
C LYS A 189 26.08 8.09 5.38
N ALA A 190 24.81 8.10 5.78
CA ALA A 190 24.35 7.54 7.04
C ALA A 190 24.19 6.02 6.92
N LYS A 191 25.28 5.27 7.15
CA LYS A 191 25.21 3.81 7.23
C LYS A 191 24.63 3.38 8.58
N ALA A 192 23.90 2.26 8.59
CA ALA A 192 23.36 1.68 9.81
C ALA A 192 24.51 1.37 10.80
N GLY A 193 24.48 1.99 11.98
CA GLY A 193 25.53 1.86 13.02
C GLY A 193 26.50 3.03 13.12
N ASP A 194 26.37 4.06 12.27
CA ASP A 194 27.07 5.33 12.43
C ASP A 194 26.46 6.14 13.60
N GLU A 195 27.24 7.03 14.23
CA GLU A 195 26.77 7.87 15.36
C GLU A 195 25.53 8.70 14.99
N HIS A 196 25.50 9.11 13.72
CA HIS A 196 24.46 9.90 13.06
C HIS A 196 23.39 9.04 12.35
N ALA A 197 23.37 7.72 12.56
CA ALA A 197 22.34 6.86 11.98
C ALA A 197 20.95 7.22 12.54
N PRO A 198 19.88 7.09 11.74
CA PRO A 198 18.53 7.38 12.22
C PRO A 198 18.14 6.48 13.39
N LYS A 199 17.48 7.06 14.40
CA LYS A 199 17.11 6.37 15.65
C LYS A 199 15.61 6.43 15.89
N ILE A 200 15.04 5.32 16.31
CA ILE A 200 13.64 5.29 16.76
C ILE A 200 13.56 5.98 18.12
N ARG A 201 12.67 6.96 18.23
CA ARG A 201 12.41 7.75 19.44
C ARG A 201 10.91 7.78 19.71
N GLN A 202 10.55 8.11 20.94
CA GLN A 202 9.16 8.30 21.33
C GLN A 202 8.96 9.74 21.83
N HIS A 203 8.01 10.45 21.24
CA HIS A 203 7.57 11.76 21.69
C HIS A 203 6.26 11.61 22.48
N PRO A 204 6.07 12.29 23.63
CA PRO A 204 4.87 12.14 24.47
C PRO A 204 3.54 12.35 23.74
N VAL A 205 3.50 13.34 22.83
CA VAL A 205 2.30 13.68 22.03
C VAL A 205 2.28 13.04 20.63
N LYS A 206 3.41 13.03 19.90
CA LYS A 206 3.47 12.58 18.50
C LYS A 206 3.65 11.07 18.35
N GLY A 207 3.86 10.35 19.45
CA GLY A 207 4.13 8.91 19.42
C GLY A 207 5.55 8.59 18.92
N VAL A 208 5.70 7.39 18.35
CA VAL A 208 6.99 6.89 17.85
C VAL A 208 7.35 7.57 16.54
N PHE A 209 8.59 8.03 16.42
CA PHE A 209 9.13 8.65 15.21
C PHE A 209 10.60 8.26 15.00
N VAL A 210 11.10 8.49 13.79
CA VAL A 210 12.51 8.27 13.46
C VAL A 210 13.23 9.63 13.45
N GLU A 211 14.14 9.80 14.39
CA GLU A 211 15.05 10.95 14.47
C GLU A 211 16.19 10.79 13.45
N GLY A 212 16.63 11.89 12.84
CA GLY A 212 17.81 11.91 11.95
C GLY A 212 17.54 11.55 10.49
N LEU A 213 16.28 11.33 10.10
CA LEU A 213 15.91 11.19 8.69
C LEU A 213 16.04 12.51 7.94
N LEU A 214 16.60 12.45 6.73
CA LEU A 214 16.60 13.55 5.79
C LEU A 214 15.19 13.80 5.26
N ARG A 215 14.65 14.99 5.54
CA ARG A 215 13.40 15.48 4.95
C ARG A 215 13.69 16.17 3.62
N LYS A 216 12.86 15.91 2.62
CA LYS A 216 12.94 16.54 1.30
C LYS A 216 11.66 17.28 1.00
N ASP A 217 11.75 18.61 0.94
CA ASP A 217 10.68 19.43 0.39
C ASP A 217 10.48 19.08 -1.09
N VAL A 218 9.23 18.91 -1.49
CA VAL A 218 8.85 18.58 -2.86
C VAL A 218 7.69 19.46 -3.31
N THR A 219 7.79 19.97 -4.54
CA THR A 219 6.79 20.87 -5.12
C THR A 219 6.07 20.29 -6.32
N THR A 220 6.51 19.13 -6.83
CA THR A 220 5.90 18.46 -8.00
C THR A 220 5.88 16.94 -7.85
N ALA A 221 4.93 16.31 -8.55
CA ALA A 221 4.88 14.85 -8.66
C ALA A 221 6.15 14.27 -9.26
N LYS A 222 6.69 14.92 -10.31
CA LYS A 222 7.93 14.50 -10.99
C LYS A 222 9.10 14.41 -10.03
N THR A 223 9.37 15.46 -9.25
CA THR A 223 10.47 15.47 -8.28
C THR A 223 10.29 14.39 -7.21
N THR A 224 9.05 14.19 -6.76
CA THR A 224 8.72 13.16 -5.76
C THR A 224 8.96 11.76 -6.29
N LYS A 225 8.51 11.45 -7.51
CA LYS A 225 8.76 10.17 -8.19
C LYS A 225 10.25 9.91 -8.40
N MET A 226 11.03 10.92 -8.78
CA MET A 226 12.49 10.80 -8.87
C MET A 226 13.13 10.43 -7.53
N LEU A 227 12.62 10.96 -6.41
CA LEU A 227 13.11 10.59 -5.08
C LEU A 227 12.74 9.15 -4.72
N ILE A 228 11.53 8.69 -5.06
CA ILE A 228 11.11 7.29 -4.88
C ILE A 228 12.01 6.35 -5.69
N ASP A 229 12.25 6.64 -6.96
CA ASP A 229 13.15 5.85 -7.82
C ASP A 229 14.57 5.80 -7.24
N ARG A 230 15.11 6.95 -6.84
CA ARG A 230 16.45 7.04 -6.23
C ARG A 230 16.55 6.21 -4.94
N GLY A 231 15.57 6.31 -4.05
CA GLY A 231 15.55 5.55 -2.81
C GLY A 231 15.35 4.05 -3.04
N THR A 232 14.57 3.67 -4.05
CA THR A 232 14.39 2.27 -4.46
C THR A 232 15.70 1.68 -4.99
N LYS A 233 16.42 2.43 -5.83
CA LYS A 233 17.77 2.04 -6.30
C LYS A 233 18.76 1.91 -5.16
N GLU A 234 18.72 2.80 -4.18
CA GLU A 234 19.57 2.72 -2.98
C GLU A 234 19.26 1.49 -2.12
N ARG A 235 17.97 1.14 -1.98
CA ARG A 235 17.53 -0.10 -1.32
C ARG A 235 18.04 -1.34 -2.06
N ALA A 236 17.91 -1.37 -3.38
CA ALA A 236 18.38 -2.48 -4.21
C ALA A 236 19.92 -2.63 -4.19
N ALA A 237 20.67 -1.52 -4.22
CA ALA A 237 22.13 -1.55 -4.15
C ALA A 237 22.67 -2.09 -2.80
N ALA A 238 21.82 -2.14 -1.78
CA ALA A 238 22.14 -2.73 -0.48
C ALA A 238 22.13 -4.27 -0.48
N GLU A 239 21.67 -4.89 -1.56
CA GLU A 239 21.61 -6.33 -1.72
C GLU A 239 22.99 -6.88 -2.07
N THR A 240 23.48 -7.82 -1.26
CA THR A 240 24.65 -8.62 -1.60
C THR A 240 24.15 -9.92 -2.24
N LYS A 241 24.93 -10.51 -3.17
CA LYS A 241 24.54 -11.75 -3.89
C LYS A 241 24.10 -12.92 -3.00
N MET A 242 24.40 -12.90 -1.70
CA MET A 242 24.00 -13.92 -0.71
C MET A 242 22.73 -13.58 0.09
N ASN A 243 22.27 -12.31 0.09
CA ASN A 243 21.12 -11.86 0.87
C ASN A 243 20.26 -10.94 0.01
N ALA A 244 19.15 -11.46 -0.52
CA ALA A 244 18.05 -10.64 -1.03
C ALA A 244 17.52 -9.80 0.15
N ARG A 245 18.07 -8.60 0.33
CA ARG A 245 17.78 -7.75 1.48
C ARG A 245 16.42 -7.10 1.33
N SER A 246 15.96 -6.83 0.10
CA SER A 246 14.63 -6.26 -0.16
C SER A 246 13.50 -7.14 0.34
N SER A 247 13.65 -8.48 0.33
CA SER A 247 12.63 -9.38 0.88
C SER A 247 12.62 -9.43 2.41
N ARG A 248 13.68 -8.94 3.07
CA ARG A 248 13.85 -9.01 4.53
C ARG A 248 13.81 -7.65 5.23
N SER A 249 13.82 -6.55 4.47
CA SER A 249 13.66 -5.19 5.00
C SER A 249 12.27 -4.63 4.71
N HIS A 250 11.73 -3.88 5.66
CA HIS A 250 10.51 -3.09 5.45
C HIS A 250 10.90 -1.74 4.87
N ALA A 251 10.29 -1.32 3.78
CA ALA A 251 10.49 0.02 3.23
C ALA A 251 9.29 0.92 3.53
N ILE A 252 9.57 2.13 3.99
CA ILE A 252 8.56 3.11 4.37
C ILE A 252 8.83 4.40 3.61
N PHE A 253 7.97 4.71 2.63
CA PHE A 253 7.92 6.02 2.01
C PHE A 253 6.87 6.86 2.72
N GLN A 254 7.30 7.95 3.34
CA GLN A 254 6.44 8.83 4.13
C GLN A 254 6.29 10.17 3.43
N ILE A 255 5.03 10.63 3.30
CA ILE A 255 4.69 11.96 2.81
C ILE A 255 3.98 12.70 3.94
N GLN A 256 4.51 13.86 4.32
CA GLN A 256 3.87 14.78 5.24
C GLN A 256 3.33 15.98 4.48
N VAL A 257 2.06 16.28 4.69
CA VAL A 257 1.37 17.44 4.11
C VAL A 257 0.99 18.39 5.22
N THR A 258 1.44 19.63 5.07
CA THR A 258 1.09 20.74 5.97
C THR A 258 0.22 21.73 5.23
N GLN A 259 -1.00 21.95 5.71
CA GLN A 259 -1.95 22.92 5.18
C GLN A 259 -2.07 24.09 6.16
N LEU A 260 -1.75 25.29 5.71
CA LEU A 260 -1.87 26.53 6.47
C LEU A 260 -3.00 27.37 5.88
N ASP A 261 -4.09 27.52 6.65
CA ASP A 261 -5.19 28.42 6.32
C ASP A 261 -4.89 29.80 6.92
N ALA A 262 -4.49 30.76 6.07
CA ALA A 262 -4.09 32.09 6.51
C ALA A 262 -5.27 32.92 7.04
N MET A 263 -6.51 32.64 6.61
CA MET A 263 -7.69 33.38 7.07
C MET A 263 -8.12 32.94 8.46
N LYS A 264 -8.06 31.63 8.73
CA LYS A 264 -8.42 31.08 10.05
C LYS A 264 -7.26 31.06 11.03
N GLY A 265 -6.03 31.28 10.55
CA GLY A 265 -4.83 31.12 11.36
C GLY A 265 -4.59 29.68 11.84
N THR A 266 -5.18 28.70 11.15
CA THR A 266 -5.11 27.28 11.54
C THR A 266 -4.12 26.51 10.68
N GLN A 267 -3.45 25.54 11.30
CA GLN A 267 -2.55 24.62 10.62
C GLN A 267 -3.07 23.18 10.78
N LYS A 268 -3.09 22.44 9.67
CA LYS A 268 -3.29 20.98 9.67
C LYS A 268 -2.01 20.32 9.20
N VAL A 269 -1.56 19.31 9.94
CA VAL A 269 -0.42 18.47 9.55
C VAL A 269 -0.91 17.03 9.53
N ALA A 270 -0.71 16.35 8.42
CA ALA A 270 -1.08 14.97 8.26
C ALA A 270 0.00 14.21 7.51
N THR A 271 0.15 12.93 7.84
CA THR A 271 1.19 12.07 7.29
C THR A 271 0.58 10.80 6.72
N ILE A 272 0.97 10.46 5.49
CA ILE A 272 0.69 9.16 4.89
C ILE A 272 1.97 8.33 4.84
N ASN A 273 1.89 7.12 5.39
CA ASN A 273 2.94 6.11 5.34
C ASN A 273 2.57 5.08 4.28
N LEU A 274 3.42 4.92 3.27
CA LEU A 274 3.30 3.94 2.21
C LEU A 274 4.37 2.87 2.44
N VAL A 275 3.93 1.69 2.88
CA VAL A 275 4.82 0.67 3.44
C VAL A 275 4.82 -0.59 2.58
N ASP A 276 6.01 -1.05 2.21
CA ASP A 276 6.28 -2.35 1.60
C ASP A 276 6.98 -3.22 2.64
N LEU A 277 6.24 -4.13 3.29
CA LEU A 277 6.78 -4.97 4.35
C LEU A 277 7.71 -6.06 3.80
N ALA A 278 8.57 -6.59 4.66
CA ALA A 278 9.30 -7.83 4.39
C ALA A 278 8.34 -9.01 4.13
N GLY A 279 8.86 -10.06 3.49
CA GLY A 279 8.16 -11.33 3.35
C GLY A 279 7.72 -11.89 4.70
N SER A 280 6.49 -12.40 4.76
CA SER A 280 5.92 -12.97 5.97
C SER A 280 6.42 -14.39 6.28
N GLU A 281 7.09 -15.04 5.34
CA GLU A 281 7.65 -16.38 5.55
C GLU A 281 8.78 -16.34 6.59
N ARG A 282 8.45 -16.84 7.79
CA ARG A 282 9.35 -17.17 8.89
C ARG A 282 8.92 -18.52 9.47
#